data_AF-A0A4Y5SLA1-F1
#
_entry.id   AF-A0A4Y5SLA1-F1
#
_cell.length_a   1.000
_cell.length_b   1.000
_cell.length_c   1.000
_cell.angle_alpha   90.00
_cell.angle_beta   90.00
_cell.angle_gamma   90.00
#
_symmetry.space_group_name_H-M   'P 1'
#
loop_
_entity.id
_entity.type
_entity.pdbx_description
1 polymer ?
#
loop_
_entity_poly.entity_id
_entity_poly.type
_entity_poly.pdbx_seq_one_letter_code
_entity_poly.pdbx_strand_id
1 'polypeptide(L)'
;MGGIGYRRYVSFIIMAVASLWVILEPHFWRSPSTIFPVLVIAATAWSDYLNQAVPTKIIYAAFISMSIISFESFLHSYFLLPLFWAFTLALTSGKERIAYALTVIALPAAFISSRLWPASQTASWMLVGLMIGYTENVVMEDTAEGDIYLTALYFALLGPLAVIQYAARDAVGYAFFLKDSYGIRFYPVGAAMFVLSVPVLKTGPVSLGYPNDTLTALSAVVGLLALIYISRYGQGAMLFSFFFLTFIVFLPLWAISGGIPLLLPAFGIAMIAVRKTAGGFLHYHGFSTVTPGELRALIDGIAVFLTIPYVLEHATLIVPVIAITFSLWVLLLSRIEKEDISFLGIPEVLLAGIWLSGLFGISIL
;
A
#
# COMPACT_ATOMS: atom_id res chain seq x y z
N MET A 1 -19.59 10.79 -27.82
CA MET A 1 -18.81 9.69 -28.40
C MET A 1 -17.33 10.02 -28.69
N GLY A 2 -16.80 11.21 -28.39
CA GLY A 2 -15.38 11.56 -28.63
C GLY A 2 -14.40 11.45 -27.43
N GLY A 3 -14.87 11.12 -26.23
CA GLY A 3 -14.05 11.20 -25.00
C GLY A 3 -13.20 9.97 -24.68
N ILE A 4 -13.64 8.77 -25.10
CA ILE A 4 -13.02 7.49 -24.69
C ILE A 4 -11.63 7.31 -25.32
N GLY A 5 -11.46 7.74 -26.58
CA GLY A 5 -10.18 7.67 -27.28
C GLY A 5 -9.12 8.59 -26.66
N TYR A 6 -9.49 9.84 -26.38
CA TYR A 6 -8.57 10.84 -25.81
C TYR A 6 -8.07 10.45 -24.42
N ARG A 7 -8.97 9.99 -23.53
CA ARG A 7 -8.58 9.54 -22.18
C ARG A 7 -7.55 8.43 -22.26
N ARG A 8 -7.75 7.41 -23.09
CA ARG A 8 -6.81 6.29 -23.25
C ARG A 8 -5.39 6.74 -23.65
N TYR A 9 -5.27 7.75 -24.52
CA TYR A 9 -3.95 8.31 -24.87
C TYR A 9 -3.33 9.06 -23.70
N VAL A 10 -4.12 9.88 -22.98
CA VAL A 10 -3.65 10.60 -21.79
C VAL A 10 -3.19 9.62 -20.70
N SER A 11 -4.00 8.59 -20.40
CA SER A 11 -3.65 7.54 -19.43
C SER A 11 -2.33 6.86 -19.80
N PHE A 12 -2.16 6.51 -21.08
CA PHE A 12 -0.94 5.87 -21.57
C PHE A 12 0.28 6.79 -21.43
N ILE A 13 0.15 8.07 -21.80
CA ILE A 13 1.24 9.05 -21.69
C ILE A 13 1.64 9.21 -20.22
N ILE A 14 0.67 9.36 -19.31
CA ILE A 14 0.95 9.51 -17.88
C ILE A 14 1.67 8.27 -17.33
N MET A 15 1.21 7.06 -17.68
CA MET A 15 1.86 5.80 -17.31
C MET A 15 3.28 5.68 -17.87
N ALA A 16 3.48 6.05 -19.14
CA ALA A 16 4.78 6.02 -19.80
C ALA A 16 5.76 7.02 -19.16
N VAL A 17 5.30 8.25 -18.86
CA VAL A 17 6.11 9.27 -18.18
C VAL A 17 6.48 8.81 -16.76
N ALA A 18 5.52 8.26 -16.01
CA ALA A 18 5.77 7.71 -14.68
C ALA A 18 6.82 6.58 -14.72
N SER A 19 6.69 5.66 -15.68
CA SER A 19 7.66 4.57 -15.87
C SER A 19 9.04 5.07 -16.28
N LEU A 20 9.09 6.06 -17.18
CA LEU A 20 10.34 6.66 -17.64
C LEU A 20 11.09 7.31 -16.48
N TRP A 21 10.39 8.02 -15.59
CA TRP A 21 10.99 8.59 -14.39
C TRP A 21 11.64 7.54 -13.50
N VAL A 22 10.95 6.43 -13.23
CA VAL A 22 11.51 5.31 -12.46
C VAL A 22 12.78 4.75 -13.11
N ILE A 23 12.81 4.65 -14.44
CA ILE A 23 13.97 4.11 -15.16
C ILE A 23 15.14 5.11 -15.16
N LEU A 24 14.87 6.40 -15.29
CA LEU A 24 15.91 7.43 -15.41
C LEU A 24 16.54 7.83 -14.07
N GLU A 25 15.88 7.51 -12.95
CA GLU A 25 16.27 7.97 -11.64
C GLU A 25 17.39 7.09 -11.02
N PRO A 26 18.62 7.61 -10.85
CA PRO A 26 19.79 6.78 -10.55
C PRO A 26 19.76 6.10 -9.19
N HIS A 27 19.05 6.64 -8.19
CA HIS A 27 19.06 6.05 -6.84
C HIS A 27 18.34 4.70 -6.76
N PHE A 28 17.36 4.42 -7.61
CA PHE A 28 16.71 3.10 -7.61
C PHE A 28 17.68 2.01 -8.05
N TRP A 29 18.53 2.29 -9.03
CA TRP A 29 19.49 1.33 -9.58
C TRP A 29 20.67 1.03 -8.66
N ARG A 30 20.87 1.84 -7.61
CA ARG A 30 21.95 1.64 -6.64
C ARG A 30 21.69 0.50 -5.66
N SER A 31 20.42 0.08 -5.50
CA SER A 31 20.06 -0.97 -4.55
C SER A 31 19.10 -1.99 -5.15
N PRO A 32 19.51 -3.27 -5.31
CA PRO A 32 18.63 -4.36 -5.73
C PRO A 32 17.36 -4.49 -4.89
N SER A 33 17.45 -4.21 -3.58
CA SER A 33 16.31 -4.28 -2.66
C SER A 33 15.23 -3.26 -2.98
N THR A 34 15.59 -2.14 -3.61
CA THR A 34 14.69 -1.04 -3.95
C THR A 34 14.16 -1.16 -5.38
N ILE A 35 15.02 -1.50 -6.35
CA ILE A 35 14.59 -1.61 -7.75
C ILE A 35 13.63 -2.78 -7.98
N PHE A 36 13.84 -3.93 -7.31
CA PHE A 36 12.98 -5.10 -7.48
C PHE A 36 11.50 -4.82 -7.17
N PRO A 37 11.12 -4.34 -5.97
CA PRO A 37 9.72 -4.08 -5.66
C PRO A 37 9.14 -2.92 -6.50
N VAL A 38 9.97 -1.92 -6.87
CA VAL A 38 9.55 -0.85 -7.79
C VAL A 38 9.21 -1.39 -9.18
N LEU A 39 10.00 -2.31 -9.72
CA LEU A 39 9.72 -2.97 -11.00
C LEU A 39 8.48 -3.86 -10.94
N VAL A 40 8.27 -4.59 -9.83
CA VAL A 40 7.05 -5.40 -9.65
C VAL A 40 5.82 -4.50 -9.62
N ILE A 41 5.88 -3.38 -8.90
CA ILE A 41 4.80 -2.41 -8.84
C ILE A 41 4.53 -1.82 -10.23
N ALA A 42 5.56 -1.40 -10.96
CA ALA A 42 5.42 -0.86 -12.30
C ALA A 42 4.80 -1.89 -13.27
N ALA A 43 5.28 -3.14 -13.24
CA ALA A 43 4.74 -4.23 -14.06
C ALA A 43 3.27 -4.54 -13.71
N THR A 44 2.94 -4.52 -12.42
CA THR A 44 1.57 -4.69 -11.92
C THR A 44 0.67 -3.56 -12.41
N ALA A 45 1.12 -2.31 -12.34
CA ALA A 45 0.40 -1.15 -12.80
C ALA A 45 0.12 -1.18 -14.31
N TRP A 46 1.09 -1.63 -15.12
CA TRP A 46 0.88 -1.87 -16.55
C TRP A 46 -0.07 -3.01 -16.83
N SER A 47 0.02 -4.13 -16.10
CA SER A 47 -0.92 -5.25 -16.22
C SER A 47 -2.34 -4.82 -15.89
N ASP A 48 -2.52 -4.06 -14.81
CA ASP A 48 -3.82 -3.54 -14.40
C ASP A 48 -4.36 -2.51 -15.41
N TYR A 49 -3.51 -1.60 -15.90
CA TYR A 49 -3.89 -0.65 -16.95
C TYR A 49 -4.31 -1.34 -18.25
N LEU A 50 -3.59 -2.36 -18.71
CA LEU A 50 -3.85 -3.01 -20.00
C LEU A 50 -4.98 -4.04 -19.91
N ASN A 51 -4.95 -4.88 -18.89
CA ASN A 51 -5.77 -6.09 -18.77
C ASN A 51 -6.82 -6.04 -17.66
N GLN A 52 -6.84 -4.97 -16.84
CA GLN A 52 -7.72 -4.87 -15.65
C GLN A 52 -7.53 -6.07 -14.70
N ALA A 53 -6.30 -6.57 -14.66
CA ALA A 53 -5.94 -7.76 -13.92
C ALA A 53 -4.66 -7.49 -13.13
N VAL A 54 -4.83 -7.49 -11.80
CA VAL A 54 -3.77 -7.41 -10.81
C VAL A 54 -3.22 -8.82 -10.61
N PRO A 55 -1.96 -9.13 -11.02
CA PRO A 55 -1.40 -10.48 -10.93
C PRO A 55 -1.09 -10.86 -9.47
N THR A 56 -2.12 -11.29 -8.74
CA THR A 56 -2.10 -11.56 -7.29
C THR A 56 -0.93 -12.46 -6.85
N LYS A 57 -0.61 -13.49 -7.64
CA LYS A 57 0.50 -14.41 -7.37
C LYS A 57 1.87 -13.71 -7.37
N ILE A 58 2.09 -12.79 -8.32
CA ILE A 58 3.35 -12.06 -8.46
C ILE A 58 3.51 -11.06 -7.32
N ILE A 59 2.44 -10.32 -7.01
CA ILE A 59 2.43 -9.33 -5.92
C ILE A 59 2.70 -10.00 -4.59
N TYR A 60 2.08 -11.15 -4.33
CA TYR A 60 2.32 -11.88 -3.09
C TYR A 60 3.75 -12.42 -3.02
N ALA A 61 4.29 -12.97 -4.11
CA ALA A 61 5.68 -13.41 -4.14
C ALA A 61 6.64 -12.24 -3.84
N ALA A 62 6.39 -11.08 -4.44
CA ALA A 62 7.16 -9.87 -4.18
C ALA A 62 7.01 -9.36 -2.73
N PHE A 63 5.79 -9.43 -2.18
CA PHE A 63 5.53 -9.13 -0.77
C PHE A 63 6.36 -10.02 0.16
N ILE A 64 6.35 -11.34 -0.05
CA ILE A 64 7.19 -12.27 0.75
C ILE A 64 8.68 -11.97 0.59
N SER A 65 9.16 -11.79 -0.64
CA SER A 65 10.55 -11.42 -0.88
C SER A 65 10.92 -10.16 -0.12
N MET A 66 10.07 -9.13 -0.19
CA MET A 66 10.28 -7.87 0.49
C MET A 66 10.31 -8.03 2.02
N SER A 67 9.44 -8.87 2.58
CA SER A 67 9.45 -9.14 4.01
C SER A 67 10.72 -9.84 4.48
N ILE A 68 11.33 -10.67 3.64
CA ILE A 68 12.58 -11.37 3.92
C ILE A 68 13.78 -10.43 3.83
N ILE A 69 13.81 -9.56 2.81
CA ILE A 69 14.83 -8.51 2.71
C ILE A 69 14.75 -7.59 3.93
N SER A 70 13.52 -7.24 4.33
CA SER A 70 13.24 -6.36 5.45
C SER A 70 13.17 -7.10 6.79
N PHE A 71 13.71 -8.31 6.87
CA PHE A 71 13.53 -9.17 8.05
C PHE A 71 14.09 -8.51 9.32
N GLU A 72 15.26 -7.89 9.24
CA GLU A 72 15.85 -7.15 10.35
C GLU A 72 14.97 -5.97 10.79
N SER A 73 14.26 -5.31 9.86
CA SER A 73 13.31 -4.26 10.20
C SER A 73 12.17 -4.78 11.07
N PHE A 74 11.68 -6.00 10.83
CA PHE A 74 10.64 -6.61 11.69
C PHE A 74 11.14 -6.83 13.12
N LEU A 75 12.42 -7.15 13.32
CA LEU A 75 12.98 -7.29 14.67
C LEU A 75 12.91 -6.00 15.47
N HIS A 76 12.90 -4.85 14.80
CA HIS A 76 12.86 -3.53 15.43
C HIS A 76 11.43 -2.94 15.50
N SER A 77 10.41 -3.60 14.94
CA SER A 77 9.00 -3.16 14.94
C SER A 77 8.24 -3.56 16.21
N TYR A 78 8.84 -3.36 17.39
CA TYR A 78 8.33 -3.84 18.69
C TYR A 78 6.92 -3.36 19.04
N PHE A 79 6.53 -2.15 18.61
CA PHE A 79 5.20 -1.59 18.88
C PHE A 79 4.15 -2.04 17.87
N LEU A 80 4.55 -2.23 16.62
CA LEU A 80 3.63 -2.48 15.51
C LEU A 80 3.29 -3.96 15.37
N LEU A 81 4.23 -4.87 15.68
CA LEU A 81 3.97 -6.31 15.62
C LEU A 81 2.84 -6.76 16.58
N PRO A 82 2.83 -6.37 17.87
CA PRO A 82 1.72 -6.71 18.76
C PRO A 82 0.39 -6.11 18.32
N LEU A 83 0.38 -4.87 17.82
CA LEU A 83 -0.82 -4.23 17.28
C LEU A 83 -1.35 -4.98 16.05
N PHE A 84 -0.45 -5.37 15.13
CA PHE A 84 -0.81 -6.13 13.94
C PHE A 84 -1.38 -7.51 14.28
N TRP A 85 -0.84 -8.21 15.28
CA TRP A 85 -1.39 -9.50 15.69
C TRP A 85 -2.72 -9.36 16.42
N ALA A 86 -2.86 -8.35 17.29
CA ALA A 86 -4.14 -8.03 17.91
C ALA A 86 -5.21 -7.70 16.84
N PHE A 87 -4.81 -7.00 15.78
CA PHE A 87 -5.65 -6.72 14.62
C PHE A 87 -6.07 -8.00 13.91
N THR A 88 -5.12 -8.88 13.63
CA THR A 88 -5.39 -10.16 12.96
C THR A 88 -6.35 -11.02 13.80
N LEU A 89 -6.21 -11.04 15.13
CA LEU A 89 -7.14 -11.71 16.04
C LEU A 89 -8.53 -11.11 16.00
N ALA A 90 -8.61 -9.78 16.09
CA ALA A 90 -9.87 -9.07 16.04
C ALA A 90 -10.60 -9.38 14.72
N LEU A 91 -9.87 -9.32 13.60
CA LEU A 91 -10.41 -9.59 12.26
C LEU A 91 -10.90 -11.04 12.11
N THR A 92 -10.06 -12.01 12.50
CA THR A 92 -10.42 -13.45 12.43
C THR A 92 -11.52 -13.85 13.41
N SER A 93 -11.75 -13.06 14.46
CA SER A 93 -12.86 -13.25 15.42
C SER A 93 -14.12 -12.45 15.06
N GLY A 94 -14.18 -11.84 13.87
CA GLY A 94 -15.33 -11.04 13.43
C GLY A 94 -15.52 -9.71 14.18
N LYS A 95 -14.50 -9.22 14.92
CA LYS A 95 -14.55 -7.97 15.68
C LYS A 95 -14.03 -6.80 14.85
N GLU A 96 -14.71 -6.49 13.76
CA GLU A 96 -14.31 -5.47 12.77
C GLU A 96 -14.02 -4.10 13.38
N ARG A 97 -14.88 -3.61 14.28
CA ARG A 97 -14.69 -2.29 14.90
C ARG A 97 -13.42 -2.20 15.75
N ILE A 98 -13.01 -3.32 16.36
CA ILE A 98 -11.74 -3.40 17.09
C ILE A 98 -10.58 -3.44 16.10
N ALA A 99 -10.69 -4.21 15.02
CA ALA A 99 -9.67 -4.24 13.97
C ALA A 99 -9.48 -2.86 13.32
N TYR A 100 -10.57 -2.13 13.06
CA TYR A 100 -10.52 -0.74 12.60
C TYR A 100 -9.80 0.17 13.61
N ALA A 101 -10.20 0.15 14.89
CA ALA A 101 -9.56 0.95 15.93
C ALA A 101 -8.05 0.66 16.04
N LEU A 102 -7.64 -0.60 15.91
CA LEU A 102 -6.23 -0.99 15.91
C LEU A 102 -5.49 -0.45 14.69
N THR A 103 -6.13 -0.42 13.51
CA THR A 103 -5.58 0.22 12.30
C THR A 103 -5.38 1.71 12.50
N VAL A 104 -6.35 2.40 13.12
CA VAL A 104 -6.24 3.82 13.47
C VAL A 104 -5.07 4.07 14.41
N ILE A 105 -4.89 3.24 15.43
CA ILE A 105 -3.79 3.35 16.42
C ILE A 105 -2.43 3.02 15.79
N ALA A 106 -2.39 2.11 14.81
CA ALA A 106 -1.15 1.70 14.15
C ALA A 106 -0.50 2.84 13.35
N LEU A 107 -1.27 3.77 12.81
CA LEU A 107 -0.75 4.93 12.06
C LEU A 107 0.16 5.84 12.91
N PRO A 108 -0.30 6.44 14.04
CA PRO A 108 0.58 7.23 14.91
C PRO A 108 1.67 6.37 15.55
N ALA A 109 1.38 5.10 15.89
CA ALA A 109 2.41 4.19 16.40
C ALA A 109 3.54 3.97 15.38
N ALA A 110 3.23 3.87 14.08
CA ALA A 110 4.23 3.68 13.03
C ALA A 110 5.08 4.92 12.82
N PHE A 111 4.49 6.13 12.92
CA PHE A 111 5.25 7.38 12.94
C PHE A 111 6.25 7.44 14.10
N ILE A 112 5.78 7.12 15.31
CA ILE A 112 6.63 7.12 16.52
C ILE A 112 7.72 6.05 16.38
N SER A 113 7.37 4.84 15.98
CA SER A 113 8.31 3.72 15.78
C SER A 113 9.38 4.07 14.73
N SER A 114 8.99 4.67 13.60
CA SER A 114 9.92 5.04 12.54
C SER A 114 10.89 6.15 12.97
N ARG A 115 10.49 7.05 13.88
CA ARG A 115 11.40 8.07 14.42
C ARG A 115 12.34 7.53 15.49
N LEU A 116 11.85 6.67 16.37
CA LEU A 116 12.64 6.12 17.48
C LEU A 116 13.58 5.00 17.01
N TRP A 117 13.13 4.19 16.05
CA TRP A 117 13.89 3.10 15.45
C TRP A 117 13.79 3.18 13.92
N PRO A 118 14.63 3.99 13.25
CA PRO A 118 14.62 4.13 11.79
C PRO A 118 14.77 2.79 11.05
N ALA A 119 15.50 1.83 11.63
CA ALA A 119 15.64 0.48 11.10
C ALA A 119 14.30 -0.27 10.97
N SER A 120 13.27 0.10 11.73
CA SER A 120 11.93 -0.51 11.71
C SER A 120 10.99 0.05 10.64
N GLN A 121 11.39 1.11 9.93
CA GLN A 121 10.47 1.91 9.10
C GLN A 121 9.77 1.07 8.04
N THR A 122 10.51 0.32 7.22
CA THR A 122 9.96 -0.53 6.15
C THR A 122 8.93 -1.53 6.68
N ALA A 123 9.28 -2.28 7.73
CA ALA A 123 8.40 -3.29 8.31
C ALA A 123 7.16 -2.66 8.97
N SER A 124 7.34 -1.56 9.71
CA SER A 124 6.25 -0.87 10.40
C SER A 124 5.20 -0.36 9.41
N TRP A 125 5.63 0.30 8.32
CA TRP A 125 4.72 0.78 7.29
C TRP A 125 4.13 -0.38 6.46
N MET A 126 4.91 -1.43 6.16
CA MET A 126 4.37 -2.64 5.53
C MET A 126 3.21 -3.25 6.33
N LEU A 127 3.35 -3.35 7.66
CA LEU A 127 2.29 -3.84 8.56
C LEU A 127 1.07 -2.91 8.55
N VAL A 128 1.27 -1.59 8.58
CA VAL A 128 0.18 -0.61 8.46
C VAL A 128 -0.55 -0.77 7.12
N GLY A 129 0.17 -0.91 6.01
CA GLY A 129 -0.42 -1.12 4.69
C GLY A 129 -1.25 -2.39 4.60
N LEU A 130 -0.81 -3.49 5.25
CA LEU A 130 -1.63 -4.69 5.39
C LEU A 130 -2.90 -4.44 6.21
N MET A 131 -2.81 -3.74 7.34
CA MET A 131 -3.98 -3.45 8.18
C MET A 131 -5.00 -2.61 7.42
N ILE A 132 -4.55 -1.59 6.69
CA ILE A 132 -5.42 -0.76 5.85
C ILE A 132 -6.05 -1.60 4.74
N GLY A 133 -5.25 -2.36 3.98
CA GLY A 133 -5.75 -3.17 2.87
C GLY A 133 -6.76 -4.24 3.33
N TYR A 134 -6.50 -4.94 4.44
CA TYR A 134 -7.47 -5.90 4.99
C TYR A 134 -8.73 -5.23 5.53
N THR A 135 -8.59 -4.06 6.19
CA THR A 135 -9.76 -3.31 6.68
C THR A 135 -10.62 -2.84 5.52
N GLU A 136 -10.02 -2.30 4.47
CA GLU A 136 -10.73 -1.88 3.27
C GLU A 136 -11.43 -3.06 2.57
N ASN A 137 -10.74 -4.18 2.41
CA ASN A 137 -11.31 -5.37 1.81
C ASN A 137 -12.52 -5.91 2.58
N VAL A 138 -12.49 -5.80 3.92
CA VAL A 138 -13.62 -6.18 4.77
C VAL A 138 -14.75 -5.14 4.73
N VAL A 139 -14.46 -3.85 4.56
CA VAL A 139 -15.49 -2.79 4.58
C VAL A 139 -16.16 -2.60 3.21
N MET A 140 -15.39 -2.63 2.12
CA MET A 140 -15.88 -2.27 0.77
C MET A 140 -16.20 -3.48 -0.11
N GLU A 141 -15.74 -4.69 0.22
CA GLU A 141 -16.01 -5.95 -0.51
C GLU A 141 -15.67 -5.96 -2.03
N ASP A 142 -15.07 -4.89 -2.55
CA ASP A 142 -14.81 -4.68 -3.97
C ASP A 142 -13.31 -4.69 -4.34
N THR A 143 -12.41 -4.80 -3.36
CA THR A 143 -10.96 -4.85 -3.64
C THR A 143 -10.53 -6.26 -4.03
N ALA A 144 -9.77 -6.38 -5.11
CA ALA A 144 -9.17 -7.67 -5.45
C ALA A 144 -8.18 -8.07 -4.36
N GLU A 145 -8.07 -9.35 -4.00
CA GLU A 145 -7.15 -9.81 -2.94
C GLU A 145 -5.68 -9.35 -3.15
N GLY A 146 -5.29 -9.08 -4.40
CA GLY A 146 -3.99 -8.53 -4.75
C GLY A 146 -3.75 -7.11 -4.27
N ASP A 147 -4.80 -6.31 -4.11
CA ASP A 147 -4.73 -4.89 -3.74
C ASP A 147 -4.28 -4.71 -2.29
N ILE A 148 -4.57 -5.69 -1.42
CA ILE A 148 -4.11 -5.72 -0.02
C ILE A 148 -2.58 -5.76 0.03
N TYR A 149 -1.98 -6.72 -0.69
CA TYR A 149 -0.53 -6.90 -0.72
C TYR A 149 0.17 -5.82 -1.53
N LEU A 150 -0.48 -5.31 -2.58
CA LEU A 150 0.01 -4.17 -3.34
C LEU A 150 0.09 -2.91 -2.47
N THR A 151 -0.95 -2.64 -1.67
CA THR A 151 -0.97 -1.55 -0.67
C THR A 151 0.17 -1.72 0.33
N ALA A 152 0.39 -2.92 0.86
CA ALA A 152 1.49 -3.19 1.78
C ALA A 152 2.87 -2.93 1.15
N LEU A 153 3.06 -3.29 -0.14
CA LEU A 153 4.30 -2.99 -0.87
C LEU A 153 4.53 -1.50 -1.06
N TYR A 154 3.50 -0.73 -1.40
CA TYR A 154 3.60 0.73 -1.48
C TYR A 154 3.97 1.35 -0.14
N PHE A 155 3.30 0.92 0.95
CA PHE A 155 3.62 1.39 2.28
C PHE A 155 5.05 1.01 2.73
N ALA A 156 5.53 -0.18 2.38
CA ALA A 156 6.90 -0.59 2.65
C ALA A 156 7.93 0.34 1.96
N LEU A 157 7.66 0.76 0.73
CA LEU A 157 8.60 1.57 -0.07
C LEU A 157 8.53 3.06 0.23
N LEU A 158 7.31 3.60 0.37
CA LEU A 158 7.07 5.04 0.51
C LEU A 158 6.97 5.46 1.99
N GLY A 159 6.85 4.50 2.90
CA GLY A 159 6.67 4.75 4.33
C GLY A 159 5.43 5.61 4.60
N PRO A 160 5.54 6.70 5.39
CA PRO A 160 4.39 7.53 5.75
C PRO A 160 3.74 8.22 4.54
N LEU A 161 4.51 8.49 3.49
CA LEU A 161 4.02 9.19 2.30
C LEU A 161 3.08 8.31 1.45
N ALA A 162 3.07 6.99 1.69
CA ALA A 162 2.10 6.08 1.07
C ALA A 162 0.66 6.43 1.41
N VAL A 163 0.40 7.04 2.58
CA VAL A 163 -0.94 7.48 2.98
C VAL A 163 -1.50 8.51 2.00
N ILE A 164 -0.65 9.36 1.44
CA ILE A 164 -1.07 10.39 0.50
C ILE A 164 -1.43 9.78 -0.86
N GLN A 165 -0.57 8.89 -1.35
CA GLN A 165 -0.82 8.12 -2.57
C GLN A 165 -2.12 7.31 -2.44
N TYR A 166 -2.34 6.68 -1.29
CA TYR A 166 -3.54 5.91 -1.03
C TYR A 166 -4.80 6.79 -0.99
N ALA A 167 -4.76 7.94 -0.31
CA ALA A 167 -5.89 8.87 -0.24
C ALA A 167 -6.27 9.45 -1.62
N ALA A 168 -5.27 9.80 -2.43
CA ALA A 168 -5.49 10.47 -3.72
C ALA A 168 -5.79 9.52 -4.90
N ARG A 169 -5.74 8.19 -4.69
CA ARG A 169 -5.83 7.21 -5.78
C ARG A 169 -7.17 7.26 -6.52
N ASP A 170 -8.27 7.51 -5.80
CA ASP A 170 -9.61 7.59 -6.38
C ASP A 170 -9.71 8.80 -7.32
N ALA A 171 -9.28 9.97 -6.86
CA ALA A 171 -9.25 11.19 -7.67
C ALA A 171 -8.46 11.01 -8.98
N VAL A 172 -7.26 10.41 -8.92
CA VAL A 172 -6.44 10.13 -10.12
C VAL A 172 -7.07 9.06 -11.00
N GLY A 173 -7.63 8.02 -10.38
CA GLY A 173 -8.34 6.93 -11.05
C GLY A 173 -9.49 7.42 -11.91
N TYR A 174 -10.44 8.15 -11.31
CA TYR A 174 -11.59 8.70 -12.02
C TYR A 174 -11.20 9.77 -13.05
N ALA A 175 -10.19 10.58 -12.75
CA ALA A 175 -9.77 11.65 -13.65
C ALA A 175 -9.09 11.13 -14.92
N PHE A 176 -8.19 10.14 -14.80
CA PHE A 176 -7.34 9.72 -15.92
C PHE A 176 -7.58 8.30 -16.40
N PHE A 177 -8.08 7.41 -15.55
CA PHE A 177 -8.09 5.97 -15.83
C PHE A 177 -9.50 5.36 -15.86
N LEU A 178 -10.54 6.19 -15.76
CA LEU A 178 -11.93 5.74 -15.83
C LEU A 178 -12.19 4.95 -17.12
N LYS A 179 -12.79 3.78 -16.95
CA LYS A 179 -13.23 2.88 -18.01
C LYS A 179 -14.68 2.48 -17.76
N ASP A 180 -15.44 2.42 -18.85
CA ASP A 180 -16.79 1.89 -18.86
C ASP A 180 -16.74 0.46 -19.40
N SER A 181 -17.10 -0.55 -18.60
CA SER A 181 -17.30 -1.92 -19.08
C SER A 181 -18.66 -2.43 -18.63
N TYR A 182 -19.46 -2.95 -19.56
CA TYR A 182 -20.77 -3.54 -19.27
C TYR A 182 -21.72 -2.62 -18.46
N GLY A 183 -21.61 -1.29 -18.61
CA GLY A 183 -22.44 -0.32 -17.90
C GLY A 183 -21.99 0.00 -16.47
N ILE A 184 -20.89 -0.61 -16.01
CA ILE A 184 -20.25 -0.31 -14.73
C ILE A 184 -19.00 0.52 -15.01
N ARG A 185 -18.86 1.61 -14.26
CA ARG A 185 -17.68 2.48 -14.29
C ARG A 185 -16.68 2.04 -13.25
N PHE A 186 -15.43 1.89 -13.64
CA PHE A 186 -14.33 1.57 -12.72
C PHE A 186 -13.01 2.06 -13.30
N TYR A 187 -11.96 2.04 -12.49
CA TYR A 187 -10.62 2.40 -12.92
C TYR A 187 -9.58 1.40 -12.38
N PRO A 188 -8.46 1.19 -13.09
CA PRO A 188 -7.33 0.37 -12.63
C PRO A 188 -6.64 1.03 -11.42
N VAL A 189 -6.87 0.49 -10.23
CA VAL A 189 -6.35 1.01 -8.95
C VAL A 189 -4.82 0.97 -8.93
N GLY A 190 -4.21 -0.12 -9.41
CA GLY A 190 -2.76 -0.29 -9.46
C GLY A 190 -2.08 0.77 -10.32
N ALA A 191 -2.72 1.17 -11.43
CA ALA A 191 -2.22 2.24 -12.30
C ALA A 191 -2.29 3.61 -11.62
N ALA A 192 -3.43 3.95 -11.00
CA ALA A 192 -3.59 5.22 -10.30
C ALA A 192 -2.61 5.36 -9.13
N MET A 193 -2.48 4.30 -8.34
CA MET A 193 -1.50 4.20 -7.26
C MET A 193 -0.07 4.38 -7.78
N PHE A 194 0.31 3.74 -8.89
CA PHE A 194 1.68 3.83 -9.40
C PHE A 194 2.06 5.25 -9.80
N VAL A 195 1.20 5.93 -10.55
CA VAL A 195 1.44 7.31 -11.00
C VAL A 195 1.63 8.25 -9.81
N LEU A 196 0.81 8.11 -8.77
CA LEU A 196 0.93 8.91 -7.54
C LEU A 196 2.18 8.57 -6.72
N SER A 197 2.69 7.34 -6.82
CA SER A 197 3.87 6.92 -6.09
C SER A 197 5.17 7.50 -6.66
N VAL A 198 5.24 7.77 -7.97
CA VAL A 198 6.49 8.21 -8.63
C VAL A 198 7.05 9.51 -8.05
N PRO A 199 6.25 10.59 -7.87
CA PRO A 199 6.72 11.81 -7.21
C PRO A 199 7.29 11.57 -5.80
N VAL A 200 6.65 10.69 -5.02
CA VAL A 200 7.09 10.30 -3.68
C VAL A 200 8.39 9.50 -3.74
N LEU A 201 8.52 8.57 -4.69
CA LEU A 201 9.72 7.78 -4.90
C LEU A 201 10.94 8.67 -5.25
N LYS A 202 10.72 9.82 -5.91
CA LYS A 202 11.79 10.81 -6.20
C LYS A 202 12.33 11.50 -4.96
N THR A 203 11.51 11.69 -3.91
CA THR A 203 11.98 12.28 -2.65
C THR A 203 12.90 11.35 -1.85
N GLY A 204 13.04 10.10 -2.32
CA GLY A 204 13.84 9.05 -1.69
C GLY A 204 12.94 7.99 -1.07
N PRO A 205 13.08 6.70 -1.47
CA PRO A 205 12.35 5.62 -0.82
C PRO A 205 12.86 5.41 0.62
N VAL A 206 12.04 4.78 1.45
CA VAL A 206 12.47 4.33 2.78
C VAL A 206 13.70 3.44 2.64
N SER A 207 14.72 3.68 3.47
CA SER A 207 15.90 2.82 3.52
C SER A 207 15.48 1.42 3.95
N LEU A 208 15.67 0.43 3.06
CA LEU A 208 15.23 -0.94 3.25
C LEU A 208 16.14 -1.75 4.20
N GLY A 209 16.89 -1.07 5.06
CA GLY A 209 18.03 -1.65 5.79
C GLY A 209 19.21 -1.92 4.87
N TYR A 210 20.39 -2.20 5.43
CA TYR A 210 21.58 -2.56 4.66
C TYR A 210 21.40 -3.95 4.05
N PRO A 211 21.16 -4.09 2.73
CA PRO A 211 21.01 -5.41 2.16
C PRO A 211 22.40 -6.02 2.04
N ASN A 212 22.70 -7.03 2.86
CA ASN A 212 23.77 -7.97 2.53
C ASN A 212 23.36 -8.73 1.26
N ASP A 213 24.24 -8.85 0.26
CA ASP A 213 23.98 -9.57 -0.99
C ASP A 213 23.39 -10.97 -0.77
N THR A 214 23.74 -11.59 0.36
CA THR A 214 23.22 -12.90 0.80
C THR A 214 21.71 -12.87 1.08
N LEU A 215 21.21 -11.82 1.75
CA LEU A 215 19.77 -11.66 2.04
C LEU A 215 18.98 -11.35 0.78
N THR A 216 19.56 -10.55 -0.13
CA THR A 216 18.97 -10.27 -1.44
C THR A 216 18.81 -11.55 -2.26
N ALA A 217 19.86 -12.38 -2.35
CA ALA A 217 19.80 -13.64 -3.06
C ALA A 217 18.79 -14.62 -2.42
N LEU A 218 18.78 -14.72 -1.09
CA LEU A 218 17.84 -15.57 -0.35
C LEU A 218 16.39 -15.12 -0.57
N SER A 219 16.11 -13.82 -0.61
CA SER A 219 14.78 -13.29 -0.86
C SER A 219 14.24 -13.60 -2.26
N ALA A 220 15.11 -13.63 -3.27
CA ALA A 220 14.75 -14.01 -4.63
C ALA A 220 14.39 -15.49 -4.71
N VAL A 221 15.17 -16.35 -4.04
CA VAL A 221 14.89 -17.80 -3.95
C VAL A 221 13.57 -18.06 -3.22
N VAL A 222 13.36 -17.42 -2.06
CA VAL A 222 12.12 -17.64 -1.30
C VAL A 222 10.91 -17.02 -2.00
N GLY A 223 11.06 -15.90 -2.69
CA GLY A 223 10.01 -15.35 -3.56
C GLY A 223 9.59 -16.31 -4.67
N LEU A 224 10.57 -16.95 -5.33
CA LEU A 224 10.32 -17.97 -6.33
C LEU A 224 9.61 -19.19 -5.73
N LEU A 225 10.06 -19.66 -4.56
CA LEU A 225 9.40 -20.77 -3.86
C LEU A 225 7.97 -20.43 -3.43
N ALA A 226 7.74 -19.19 -2.97
CA ALA A 226 6.41 -18.70 -2.66
C ALA A 226 5.51 -18.69 -3.90
N LEU A 227 6.00 -18.17 -5.03
CA LEU A 227 5.29 -18.18 -6.30
C LEU A 227 4.89 -19.60 -6.71
N ILE A 228 5.82 -20.56 -6.64
CA ILE A 228 5.58 -21.97 -6.94
C ILE A 228 4.53 -22.56 -5.99
N TYR A 229 4.68 -22.34 -4.68
CA TYR A 229 3.76 -22.84 -3.67
C TYR A 229 2.33 -22.32 -3.90
N ILE A 230 2.16 -21.03 -4.10
CA ILE A 230 0.86 -20.40 -4.37
C ILE A 230 0.24 -20.91 -5.65
N SER A 231 1.06 -21.07 -6.70
CA SER A 231 0.58 -21.58 -7.99
C SER A 231 -0.04 -22.97 -7.85
N ARG A 232 0.36 -23.72 -6.82
CA ARG A 232 -0.05 -25.10 -6.56
C ARG A 232 -1.14 -25.26 -5.50
N TYR A 233 -1.16 -24.42 -4.45
CA TYR A 233 -2.04 -24.59 -3.29
C TYR A 233 -3.11 -23.50 -3.10
N GLY A 234 -3.10 -22.45 -3.93
CA GLY A 234 -4.14 -21.41 -3.93
C GLY A 234 -4.02 -20.35 -2.82
N GLN A 235 -4.95 -19.38 -2.82
CA GLN A 235 -4.89 -18.16 -2.01
C GLN A 235 -5.17 -18.34 -0.51
N GLY A 236 -6.00 -19.31 -0.11
CA GLY A 236 -6.33 -19.54 1.32
C GLY A 236 -5.15 -19.94 2.23
N ALA A 237 -4.05 -20.44 1.64
CA ALA A 237 -2.82 -20.75 2.38
C ALA A 237 -1.97 -19.50 2.72
N MET A 238 -2.24 -18.35 2.10
CA MET A 238 -1.35 -17.18 2.05
C MET A 238 -1.15 -16.46 3.39
N LEU A 239 -2.24 -16.12 4.09
CA LEU A 239 -2.15 -15.50 5.42
C LEU A 239 -1.49 -16.44 6.43
N PHE A 240 -1.72 -17.75 6.29
CA PHE A 240 -1.09 -18.75 7.14
C PHE A 240 0.41 -18.81 6.89
N SER A 241 0.82 -18.87 5.62
CA SER A 241 2.22 -18.98 5.23
C SER A 241 3.01 -17.76 5.71
N PHE A 242 2.51 -16.54 5.55
CA PHE A 242 3.21 -15.34 6.05
C PHE A 242 3.29 -15.32 7.57
N PHE A 243 2.18 -15.58 8.26
CA PHE A 243 2.16 -15.68 9.72
C PHE A 243 3.10 -16.76 10.24
N PHE A 244 3.07 -17.95 9.64
CA PHE A 244 3.92 -19.09 9.99
C PHE A 244 5.40 -18.80 9.71
N LEU A 245 5.72 -18.04 8.65
CA LEU A 245 7.07 -17.61 8.33
C LEU A 245 7.57 -16.58 9.36
N THR A 246 6.75 -15.60 9.73
CA THR A 246 7.08 -14.69 10.84
C THR A 246 7.21 -15.42 12.17
N PHE A 247 6.37 -16.43 12.43
CA PHE A 247 6.37 -17.19 13.69
C PHE A 247 7.58 -18.14 13.80
N ILE A 248 7.87 -18.92 12.75
CA ILE A 248 9.00 -19.86 12.72
C ILE A 248 10.34 -19.13 12.75
N VAL A 249 10.46 -17.97 12.11
CA VAL A 249 11.75 -17.26 12.06
C VAL A 249 12.04 -16.51 13.36
N PHE A 250 11.00 -16.04 14.07
CA PHE A 250 11.18 -15.41 15.39
C PHE A 250 11.51 -16.43 16.50
N LEU A 251 11.18 -17.71 16.33
CA LEU A 251 11.38 -18.75 17.35
C LEU A 251 12.87 -19.15 17.58
N PRO A 252 13.74 -19.23 16.56
CA PRO A 252 15.18 -19.36 16.73
C PRO A 252 15.86 -18.09 17.27
N LEU A 253 15.38 -16.91 16.88
CA LEU A 253 15.95 -15.63 17.36
C LEU A 253 15.58 -15.36 18.83
N TRP A 254 14.42 -15.84 19.27
CA TRP A 254 14.00 -15.94 20.67
C TRP A 254 14.98 -16.78 21.52
N ALA A 255 15.56 -17.84 20.96
CA ALA A 255 16.54 -18.68 21.66
C ALA A 255 17.91 -17.99 21.82
N ILE A 256 18.20 -16.96 21.02
CA ILE A 256 19.51 -16.31 20.96
C ILE A 256 19.54 -14.98 21.74
N SER A 257 18.44 -14.22 21.78
CA SER A 257 18.45 -12.83 22.29
C SER A 257 18.07 -12.65 23.78
N GLY A 258 17.64 -13.69 24.48
CA GLY A 258 17.57 -13.72 25.96
C GLY A 258 16.65 -12.71 26.66
N GLY A 259 15.91 -11.86 25.97
CA GLY A 259 15.11 -10.82 26.62
C GLY A 259 14.08 -10.12 25.72
N ILE A 260 12.85 -10.66 25.71
CA ILE A 260 11.51 -10.04 25.52
C ILE A 260 10.48 -11.20 25.61
N PRO A 261 9.29 -11.03 26.22
CA PRO A 261 8.62 -12.08 27.02
C PRO A 261 7.98 -13.19 26.18
N LEU A 262 7.86 -14.37 26.80
CA LEU A 262 7.07 -15.57 26.41
C LEU A 262 5.68 -15.31 25.78
N LEU A 263 5.17 -14.10 25.87
CA LEU A 263 3.91 -13.64 25.31
C LEU A 263 3.88 -13.73 23.78
N LEU A 264 4.93 -13.39 23.03
CA LEU A 264 4.85 -13.41 21.56
C LEU A 264 4.67 -14.83 20.97
N PRO A 265 5.47 -15.84 21.38
CA PRO A 265 5.26 -17.23 20.95
C PRO A 265 3.95 -17.83 21.48
N ALA A 266 3.60 -17.56 22.74
CA ALA A 266 2.34 -18.03 23.33
C ALA A 266 1.11 -17.42 22.62
N PHE A 267 1.18 -16.15 22.24
CA PHE A 267 0.16 -15.46 21.47
C PHE A 267 0.06 -16.03 20.05
N GLY A 268 1.20 -16.32 19.41
CA GLY A 268 1.20 -16.95 18.09
C GLY A 268 0.62 -18.37 18.08
N ILE A 269 0.91 -19.17 19.11
CA ILE A 269 0.28 -20.49 19.32
C ILE A 269 -1.22 -20.35 19.58
N ALA A 270 -1.63 -19.39 20.41
CA ALA A 270 -3.03 -19.10 20.69
C ALA A 270 -3.79 -18.71 19.41
N MET A 271 -3.17 -17.96 18.50
CA MET A 271 -3.75 -17.59 17.21
C MET A 271 -3.93 -18.78 16.26
N ILE A 272 -2.95 -19.69 16.18
CA ILE A 272 -3.07 -20.93 15.41
C ILE A 272 -4.21 -21.79 15.95
N ALA A 273 -4.35 -21.85 17.29
CA ALA A 273 -5.44 -22.56 17.94
C ALA A 273 -6.81 -21.91 17.62
N VAL A 274 -6.94 -20.59 17.73
CA VAL A 274 -8.17 -19.84 17.40
C VAL A 274 -8.57 -20.02 15.94
N ARG A 275 -7.63 -20.04 14.99
CA ARG A 275 -7.94 -20.29 13.58
C ARG A 275 -8.49 -21.70 13.34
N LYS A 276 -7.89 -22.70 13.98
CA LYS A 276 -8.35 -24.10 13.87
C LYS A 276 -9.73 -24.30 14.49
N THR A 277 -10.06 -23.56 15.54
CA THR A 277 -11.37 -23.65 16.20
C THR A 277 -12.44 -22.79 15.52
N ALA A 278 -12.08 -21.69 14.87
CA ALA A 278 -13.03 -20.77 14.20
C ALA A 278 -13.33 -21.07 12.72
N GLY A 279 -12.80 -22.17 12.15
CA GLY A 279 -13.10 -22.56 10.76
C GLY A 279 -12.52 -21.61 9.70
N GLY A 280 -11.36 -21.00 10.00
CA GLY A 280 -10.83 -19.77 9.41
C GLY A 280 -10.76 -19.66 7.87
N PHE A 281 -11.86 -19.21 7.30
CA PHE A 281 -11.88 -18.38 6.10
C PHE A 281 -12.29 -16.96 6.52
N LEU A 282 -11.60 -15.94 5.97
CA LEU A 282 -12.05 -14.55 6.05
C LEU A 282 -13.31 -14.44 5.20
N HIS A 283 -14.46 -14.80 5.77
CA HIS A 283 -15.75 -14.59 5.12
C HIS A 283 -16.37 -13.29 5.67
N TYR A 284 -16.68 -12.39 4.76
CA TYR A 284 -17.52 -11.22 5.02
C TYR A 284 -18.94 -11.69 5.35
N HIS A 285 -19.59 -11.02 6.31
CA HIS A 285 -20.92 -11.39 6.81
C HIS A 285 -22.06 -10.49 6.26
N GLY A 286 -21.83 -9.77 5.16
CA GLY A 286 -22.87 -8.99 4.47
C GLY A 286 -23.19 -7.63 5.11
N PHE A 287 -22.60 -7.32 6.28
CA PHE A 287 -22.83 -6.06 7.00
C PHE A 287 -21.58 -5.67 7.80
N SER A 288 -20.76 -4.77 7.26
CA SER A 288 -19.67 -4.20 8.06
C SER A 288 -20.20 -3.25 9.12
N THR A 289 -19.63 -3.30 10.32
CA THR A 289 -19.91 -2.35 11.41
C THR A 289 -19.17 -1.02 11.27
N VAL A 290 -18.33 -0.88 10.25
CA VAL A 290 -17.55 0.31 9.91
C VAL A 290 -17.97 0.78 8.52
N THR A 291 -18.21 2.07 8.35
CA THR A 291 -18.63 2.62 7.05
C THR A 291 -17.41 2.99 6.19
N PRO A 292 -17.52 2.90 4.85
CA PRO A 292 -16.46 3.36 3.94
C PRO A 292 -16.06 4.82 4.19
N GLY A 293 -17.03 5.67 4.56
CA GLY A 293 -16.79 7.08 4.87
C GLY A 293 -15.93 7.31 6.11
N GLU A 294 -16.07 6.50 7.16
CA GLU A 294 -15.23 6.58 8.35
C GLU A 294 -13.76 6.25 8.04
N LEU A 295 -13.52 5.20 7.26
CA LEU A 295 -12.17 4.79 6.84
C LEU A 295 -11.50 5.87 5.98
N ARG A 296 -12.24 6.41 4.99
CA ARG A 296 -11.73 7.45 4.09
C ARG A 296 -11.41 8.75 4.83
N ALA A 297 -12.33 9.24 5.66
CA ALA A 297 -12.13 10.50 6.39
C ALA A 297 -10.87 10.51 7.27
N LEU A 298 -10.55 9.37 7.89
CA LEU A 298 -9.31 9.22 8.66
C LEU A 298 -8.07 9.31 7.77
N ILE A 299 -8.05 8.54 6.67
CA ILE A 299 -6.93 8.46 5.74
C ILE A 299 -6.70 9.81 5.08
N ASP A 300 -7.76 10.49 4.63
CA ASP A 300 -7.71 11.82 4.05
C ASP A 300 -7.21 12.85 5.05
N GLY A 301 -7.70 12.81 6.29
CA GLY A 301 -7.24 13.70 7.35
C GLY A 301 -5.75 13.57 7.63
N ILE A 302 -5.22 12.34 7.65
CA ILE A 302 -3.78 12.09 7.82
C ILE A 302 -3.01 12.52 6.57
N ALA A 303 -3.50 12.23 5.36
CA ALA A 303 -2.87 12.64 4.12
C ALA A 303 -2.73 14.17 4.02
N VAL A 304 -3.78 14.92 4.40
CA VAL A 304 -3.75 16.38 4.49
C VAL A 304 -2.72 16.84 5.52
N PHE A 305 -2.71 16.25 6.72
CA PHE A 305 -1.75 16.59 7.77
C PHE A 305 -0.29 16.38 7.32
N LEU A 306 -0.01 15.30 6.58
CA LEU A 306 1.34 15.01 6.07
C LEU A 306 1.73 15.88 4.88
N THR A 307 0.76 16.31 4.08
CA THR A 307 1.02 17.15 2.90
C THR A 307 1.26 18.61 3.27
N ILE A 308 0.67 19.11 4.37
CA ILE A 308 0.83 20.52 4.80
C ILE A 308 2.31 20.90 5.03
N PRO A 309 3.09 20.19 5.88
CA PRO A 309 4.50 20.51 6.08
C PRO A 309 5.31 20.45 4.78
N TYR A 310 5.02 19.45 3.94
CA TYR A 310 5.70 19.28 2.65
C TYR A 310 5.47 20.46 1.71
N VAL A 311 4.22 20.89 1.56
CA VAL A 311 3.86 22.08 0.77
C VAL A 311 4.47 23.35 1.35
N LEU A 312 4.44 23.53 2.67
CA LEU A 312 5.01 24.72 3.31
C LEU A 312 6.52 24.84 3.13
N GLU A 313 7.23 23.71 3.07
CA GLU A 313 8.69 23.67 2.97
C GLU A 313 9.18 23.72 1.51
N HIS A 314 8.41 23.21 0.54
CA HIS A 314 8.87 22.99 -0.84
C HIS A 314 8.03 23.66 -1.94
N ALA A 315 6.88 24.29 -1.63
CA ALA A 315 6.03 24.85 -2.68
C ALA A 315 6.57 26.17 -3.26
N THR A 316 7.00 26.10 -4.51
CA THR A 316 7.06 27.28 -5.38
C THR A 316 5.65 27.70 -5.81
N LEU A 317 5.45 28.95 -6.23
CA LEU A 317 4.13 29.50 -6.60
C LEU A 317 3.40 28.71 -7.70
N ILE A 318 4.10 27.84 -8.43
CA ILE A 318 3.56 27.01 -9.52
C ILE A 318 2.83 25.77 -8.98
N VAL A 319 3.25 25.19 -7.85
CA VAL A 319 2.64 23.99 -7.25
C VAL A 319 1.18 24.24 -6.83
N PRO A 320 0.84 25.34 -6.11
CA PRO A 320 -0.54 25.69 -5.81
C PRO A 320 -1.38 25.94 -7.07
N VAL A 321 -0.80 26.55 -8.12
CA VAL A 321 -1.52 26.83 -9.37
C VAL A 321 -1.88 25.53 -10.09
N ILE A 322 -0.97 24.57 -10.18
CA ILE A 322 -1.27 23.24 -10.77
C ILE A 322 -2.28 22.50 -9.93
N ALA A 323 -2.13 22.50 -8.60
CA ALA A 323 -3.07 21.87 -7.70
C ALA A 323 -4.48 22.43 -7.89
N ILE A 324 -4.63 23.76 -7.86
CA ILE A 324 -5.92 24.44 -8.07
C ILE A 324 -6.48 24.16 -9.47
N THR A 325 -5.65 24.23 -10.52
CA THR A 325 -6.10 24.02 -11.91
C THR A 325 -6.54 22.57 -12.12
N PHE A 326 -5.77 21.61 -11.60
CA PHE A 326 -6.13 20.19 -11.60
C PHE A 326 -7.42 19.96 -10.81
N SER A 327 -7.54 20.57 -9.62
CA SER A 327 -8.73 20.41 -8.81
C SER A 327 -9.98 20.97 -9.47
N LEU A 328 -9.89 22.15 -10.08
CA LEU A 328 -10.97 22.72 -10.87
C LEU A 328 -11.31 21.84 -12.07
N TRP A 329 -10.32 21.25 -12.74
CA TRP A 329 -10.54 20.35 -13.86
C TRP A 329 -11.24 19.05 -13.44
N VAL A 330 -10.82 18.40 -12.35
CA VAL A 330 -11.46 17.17 -11.85
C VAL A 330 -12.87 17.45 -11.34
N LEU A 331 -13.10 18.56 -10.63
CA LEU A 331 -14.43 18.98 -10.21
C LEU A 331 -15.35 19.30 -11.39
N LEU A 332 -14.80 19.84 -12.48
CA LEU A 332 -15.54 20.12 -13.70
C LEU A 332 -15.87 18.80 -14.43
N LEU A 333 -14.94 17.85 -14.48
CA LEU A 333 -15.17 16.52 -15.04
C LEU A 333 -16.22 15.74 -14.25
N SER A 334 -16.16 15.71 -12.91
CA SER A 334 -17.13 14.99 -12.09
C SER A 334 -18.54 15.51 -12.28
N ARG A 335 -18.69 16.84 -12.38
CA ARG A 335 -19.97 17.49 -12.65
C ARG A 335 -20.51 17.19 -14.05
N ILE A 336 -19.65 17.09 -15.05
CA ILE A 336 -20.03 16.71 -16.42
C ILE A 336 -20.43 15.24 -16.49
N GLU A 337 -19.73 14.37 -15.76
CA GLU A 337 -19.90 12.93 -15.83
C GLU A 337 -20.94 12.38 -14.86
N LYS A 338 -21.55 13.25 -14.04
CA LYS A 338 -22.49 12.92 -12.96
C LYS A 338 -21.90 11.91 -11.97
N GLU A 339 -20.61 12.03 -11.72
CA GLU A 339 -19.93 11.27 -10.69
C GLU A 339 -20.14 11.97 -9.34
N ASP A 340 -20.63 11.24 -8.35
CA ASP A 340 -20.71 11.69 -6.96
C ASP A 340 -19.30 11.68 -6.35
N ILE A 341 -18.42 12.59 -6.81
CA ILE A 341 -17.28 13.00 -5.99
C ILE A 341 -17.89 13.79 -4.84
N SER A 342 -18.21 13.08 -3.75
CA SER A 342 -18.76 13.66 -2.53
C SER A 342 -17.91 14.84 -2.05
N PHE A 343 -18.45 15.72 -1.21
CA PHE A 343 -17.73 16.90 -0.69
C PHE A 343 -16.39 16.54 0.02
N LEU A 344 -16.21 15.27 0.42
CA LEU A 344 -14.97 14.69 0.95
C LEU A 344 -13.89 14.44 -0.12
N GLY A 345 -14.22 14.42 -1.41
CA GLY A 345 -13.28 14.26 -2.51
C GLY A 345 -12.52 15.53 -2.89
N ILE A 346 -12.88 16.71 -2.36
CA ILE A 346 -12.12 17.95 -2.59
C ILE A 346 -10.67 17.82 -2.05
N PRO A 347 -10.45 17.36 -0.80
CA PRO A 347 -9.13 16.98 -0.30
C PRO A 347 -8.37 16.01 -1.21
N GLU A 348 -8.98 14.89 -1.62
CA GLU A 348 -8.33 13.88 -2.48
C GLU A 348 -7.85 14.49 -3.80
N VAL A 349 -8.68 15.34 -4.40
CA VAL A 349 -8.43 16.01 -5.67
C VAL A 349 -7.34 17.08 -5.55
N LEU A 350 -7.30 17.82 -4.44
CA LEU A 350 -6.20 18.76 -4.15
C LEU A 350 -4.88 18.02 -3.92
N LEU A 351 -4.91 16.94 -3.14
CA LEU A 351 -3.75 16.08 -2.91
C LEU A 351 -3.21 15.51 -4.22
N ALA A 352 -4.09 14.96 -5.07
CA ALA A 352 -3.72 14.47 -6.39
C ALA A 352 -3.06 15.56 -7.25
N GLY A 353 -3.61 16.78 -7.27
CA GLY A 353 -3.06 17.90 -8.03
C GLY A 353 -1.67 18.34 -7.56
N ILE A 354 -1.48 18.44 -6.23
CA ILE A 354 -0.18 18.75 -5.61
C ILE A 354 0.85 17.70 -6.02
N TRP A 355 0.54 16.41 -5.86
CA TRP A 355 1.52 15.36 -6.08
C TRP A 355 1.80 15.10 -7.56
N LEU A 356 0.80 15.19 -8.44
CA LEU A 356 1.01 15.08 -9.89
C LEU A 356 1.87 16.21 -10.45
N SER A 357 1.89 17.38 -9.82
CA SER A 357 2.79 18.46 -10.25
C SER A 357 4.28 18.04 -10.19
N GLY A 358 4.65 17.18 -9.24
CA GLY A 358 6.00 16.60 -9.13
C GLY A 358 6.34 15.56 -10.20
N LEU A 359 5.32 14.99 -10.86
CA LEU A 359 5.51 14.07 -11.99
C LEU A 359 6.00 14.84 -13.24
N PHE A 360 5.50 16.05 -13.46
CA PHE A 360 5.78 16.85 -14.66
C PHE A 360 7.01 17.75 -14.58
N GLY A 361 7.85 17.58 -13.55
CA GLY A 361 9.15 18.24 -13.48
C GLY A 361 9.09 19.76 -13.33
N ILE A 362 7.93 20.30 -12.94
CA ILE A 362 7.86 21.66 -12.41
C ILE A 362 8.51 21.55 -11.04
N SER A 363 9.70 22.12 -10.91
CA SER A 363 10.61 21.92 -9.76
C SER A 363 9.88 22.10 -8.44
N ILE A 364 9.65 20.96 -7.78
CA ILE A 364 9.41 20.76 -6.34
C ILE A 364 10.73 20.38 -5.64
N LEU A 365 11.86 20.43 -6.37
CA LEU A 365 13.20 20.11 -5.90
C LEU A 365 14.14 21.27 -6.17
#